data_AF-A0A2V7WI98-F1
#
_entry.id   AF-A0A2V7WI98-F1
#
_cell.length_a   1.000
_cell.length_b   1.000
_cell.length_c   1.000
_cell.angle_alpha   90.00
_cell.angle_beta   90.00
_cell.angle_gamma   90.00
#
_symmetry.space_group_name_H-M   'P 1'
#
loop_
_entity.id
_entity.type
_entity.pdbx_description
1 polymer ?
#
loop_
_entity_poly.entity_id
_entity_poly.type
_entity_poly.pdbx_seq_one_letter_code
_entity_poly.pdbx_strand_id
1 'polypeptide(L)'
;MNVGSWLRLAGVAVSIALVAACASSKRDPNLGYKSLEATVVDRQYDPPGTGGASYAGSGNYYLLFEAREGDATSHYRFQVNQLQYNRYTEGTHVQLFLENNNLRDIRRIP
;
A
#
# COMPACT_ATOMS: atom_id res chain seq x y z
N MET A 1 -40.38 9.82 -62.56
CA MET A 1 -41.11 9.34 -61.38
C MET A 1 -40.69 7.91 -61.10
N ASN A 2 -39.81 7.68 -60.12
CA ASN A 2 -40.00 6.63 -59.11
C ASN A 2 -38.93 6.78 -58.03
N VAL A 3 -39.40 6.87 -56.79
CA VAL A 3 -38.62 7.11 -55.58
C VAL A 3 -38.60 5.78 -54.82
N GLY A 4 -37.43 5.32 -54.40
CA GLY A 4 -37.23 4.17 -53.52
C GLY A 4 -35.86 4.34 -52.89
N SER A 5 -35.66 4.92 -51.70
CA SER A 5 -36.27 4.73 -50.38
C SER A 5 -35.72 3.51 -49.63
N TRP A 6 -35.06 3.82 -48.50
CA TRP A 6 -34.66 2.97 -47.38
C TRP A 6 -33.49 2.00 -47.70
N LEU A 7 -32.44 1.84 -46.90
CA LEU A 7 -32.37 1.67 -45.45
C LEU A 7 -30.96 2.01 -44.94
N ARG A 8 -30.89 2.51 -43.72
CA ARG A 8 -29.68 2.81 -42.95
C ARG A 8 -29.02 1.52 -42.45
N LEU A 9 -27.70 1.41 -42.55
CA LEU A 9 -26.91 0.50 -41.71
C LEU A 9 -25.83 1.33 -40.99
N ALA A 10 -26.18 1.73 -39.77
CA ALA A 10 -25.25 2.26 -38.79
C ALA A 10 -24.37 1.12 -38.29
N GLY A 11 -23.13 1.05 -38.79
CA GLY A 11 -22.11 0.16 -38.25
C GLY A 11 -21.51 0.77 -36.98
N VAL A 12 -21.97 0.32 -35.82
CA VAL A 12 -21.36 0.65 -34.52
C VAL A 12 -20.15 -0.26 -34.35
N ALA A 13 -18.95 0.25 -34.66
CA ALA A 13 -17.70 -0.40 -34.31
C ALA A 13 -17.29 0.03 -32.89
N VAL A 14 -17.64 -0.78 -31.89
CA VAL A 14 -17.11 -0.63 -30.52
C VAL A 14 -15.72 -1.25 -30.49
N SER A 15 -14.70 -0.43 -30.69
CA SER A 15 -13.30 -0.84 -30.50
C SER A 15 -12.96 -0.77 -29.01
N ILE A 16 -12.99 -1.91 -28.31
CA ILE A 16 -12.47 -2.02 -26.95
C ILE A 16 -10.94 -1.97 -27.05
N ALA A 17 -10.38 -0.76 -26.93
CA ALA A 17 -8.96 -0.59 -26.70
C ALA A 17 -8.64 -1.10 -25.29
N LEU A 18 -8.15 -2.33 -25.21
CA LEU A 18 -7.50 -2.88 -24.03
C LEU A 18 -6.31 -1.97 -23.70
N VAL A 19 -6.51 -1.05 -22.76
CA VAL A 19 -5.42 -0.30 -22.14
C VAL A 19 -4.64 -1.32 -21.32
N ALA A 20 -3.62 -1.92 -21.96
CA ALA A 20 -2.55 -2.58 -21.25
C ALA A 20 -1.80 -1.51 -20.45
N ALA A 21 -2.34 -1.19 -19.28
CA ALA A 21 -1.61 -0.52 -18.23
C ALA A 21 -0.54 -1.50 -17.76
N CYS A 22 0.56 -1.59 -18.52
CA CYS A 22 1.82 -2.04 -17.97
C CYS A 22 2.10 -1.11 -16.80
N ALA A 23 1.81 -1.57 -15.59
CA ALA A 23 2.31 -0.99 -14.36
C ALA A 23 3.84 -1.07 -14.42
N SER A 24 4.44 -0.09 -15.11
CA SER A 24 5.86 0.13 -15.09
C SER A 24 6.18 0.59 -13.68
N SER A 25 6.53 -0.36 -12.81
CA SER A 25 7.16 -0.10 -11.54
C SER A 25 8.40 0.74 -11.82
N LYS A 26 8.25 2.08 -11.75
CA LYS A 26 9.38 2.99 -11.71
C LYS A 26 10.15 2.64 -10.45
N ARG A 27 11.23 1.88 -10.62
CA ARG A 27 12.22 1.69 -9.56
C ARG A 27 12.80 3.07 -9.29
N ASP A 28 12.40 3.67 -8.16
CA ASP A 28 12.79 5.01 -7.79
C ASP A 28 14.33 5.06 -7.61
N PRO A 29 15.06 5.89 -8.38
CA PRO A 29 16.51 5.95 -8.34
C PRO A 29 17.07 6.57 -7.04
N ASN A 30 16.21 7.05 -6.14
CA ASN A 30 16.59 7.56 -4.82
C ASN A 30 16.46 6.49 -3.73
N LEU A 31 17.44 5.60 -3.65
CA LEU A 31 17.78 4.87 -2.42
C LEU A 31 18.37 5.86 -1.40
N GLY A 32 17.52 6.76 -0.91
CA GLY A 32 17.85 7.84 0.02
C GLY A 32 16.85 7.90 1.18
N TYR A 33 17.09 8.83 2.11
CA TYR A 33 16.17 9.10 3.21
C TYR A 33 14.89 9.73 2.67
N LYS A 34 13.72 9.18 3.04
CA LYS A 34 12.42 9.78 2.77
C LYS A 34 11.57 9.82 4.03
N SER A 35 10.73 10.85 4.17
CA SER A 35 9.66 10.89 5.16
C SER A 35 8.31 10.85 4.47
N LEU A 36 7.33 10.23 5.11
CA LEU A 36 5.96 10.18 4.61
C LEU A 36 4.96 10.26 5.77
N GLU A 37 3.83 10.92 5.54
CA GLU A 37 2.72 10.96 6.49
C GLU A 37 1.81 9.76 6.26
N ALA A 38 1.44 9.09 7.35
CA ALA A 38 0.63 7.90 7.29
C ALA A 38 -0.24 7.74 8.54
N THR A 39 -1.30 6.95 8.41
CA THR A 39 -2.15 6.53 9.52
C THR A 39 -1.97 5.06 9.78
N VAL A 40 -1.85 4.66 11.05
CA VAL A 40 -1.88 3.24 11.43
C VAL A 40 -3.28 2.69 11.16
N VAL A 41 -3.40 1.72 10.26
CA VAL A 41 -4.70 1.15 9.87
C VAL A 41 -4.96 -0.23 10.46
N ASP A 42 -3.92 -0.98 10.79
CA ASP A 42 -4.04 -2.31 11.38
C ASP A 42 -2.77 -2.68 12.18
N ARG A 43 -2.93 -3.63 13.10
CA ARG A 43 -1.90 -4.12 14.02
C ARG A 43 -1.90 -5.64 14.02
N GLN A 44 -0.78 -6.23 13.63
CA GLN A 44 -0.65 -7.68 13.51
C GLN A 44 0.40 -8.21 14.47
N TYR A 45 0.07 -9.31 15.14
CA TYR A 45 0.99 -10.08 15.95
C TYR A 45 1.07 -11.51 15.41
N ASP A 46 2.25 -11.89 14.94
CA ASP A 46 2.53 -13.25 14.51
C ASP A 46 3.14 -14.00 15.72
N PRO A 47 2.40 -14.92 16.37
CA PRO A 47 2.92 -15.65 17.51
C PRO A 47 4.14 -16.49 17.11
N PRO A 48 5.03 -16.81 18.07
CA PRO A 48 6.14 -17.73 17.80
C PRO A 48 5.59 -19.08 17.31
N GLY A 49 6.26 -19.68 16.33
CA GLY A 49 5.92 -21.03 15.89
C GLY A 49 6.01 -22.04 17.03
N THR A 50 5.10 -23.01 17.06
CA THR A 50 5.11 -24.15 17.99
C THR A 50 6.14 -25.19 17.55
N GLY A 51 7.42 -24.89 17.71
CA GLY A 51 8.51 -25.87 17.57
C GLY A 51 8.83 -26.51 18.92
N GLY A 52 8.83 -27.85 19.01
CA GLY A 52 8.97 -28.66 20.23
C GLY A 52 10.31 -28.59 20.97
N ALA A 53 10.92 -27.42 21.08
CA ALA A 53 12.07 -27.15 21.94
C ALA A 53 11.68 -26.02 22.92
N SER A 54 12.16 -26.12 24.16
CA SER A 54 11.71 -25.40 25.36
C SER A 54 11.86 -23.86 25.38
N TYR A 55 11.95 -23.21 24.22
CA TYR A 55 12.05 -21.76 24.07
C TYR A 55 11.04 -21.29 23.01
N ALA A 56 9.80 -21.01 23.43
CA ALA A 56 8.88 -20.25 22.60
C ALA A 56 9.46 -18.83 22.42
N GLY A 57 9.70 -18.41 21.18
CA GLY A 57 10.18 -17.04 20.87
C GLY A 57 9.16 -15.96 21.26
N SER A 58 9.52 -14.67 21.17
CA SER A 58 8.64 -13.55 21.58
C SER A 58 7.57 -13.14 20.55
N GLY A 59 7.43 -13.88 19.44
CA GLY A 59 6.59 -13.51 18.30
C GLY A 59 7.11 -12.26 17.55
N ASN A 60 6.44 -11.89 16.46
CA ASN A 60 6.75 -10.71 15.66
C ASN A 60 5.58 -9.72 15.68
N TYR A 61 5.89 -8.42 15.80
CA TYR A 61 4.90 -7.36 15.81
C TYR A 61 4.99 -6.54 14.52
N TYR A 62 3.85 -6.25 13.92
CA TYR A 62 3.76 -5.45 12.70
C TYR A 62 2.74 -4.33 12.85
N LEU A 63 3.07 -3.18 12.28
CA LEU A 63 2.12 -2.09 12.07
C LEU A 63 1.87 -1.93 10.57
N LEU A 64 0.60 -1.81 10.21
CA LEU A 64 0.17 -1.48 8.87
C LEU A 64 -0.18 0.00 8.80
N PHE A 65 0.35 0.67 7.79
CA PHE A 65 0.21 2.09 7.58
C PHE A 65 -0.43 2.37 6.23
N GLU A 66 -1.39 3.28 6.20
CA GLU A 66 -1.90 3.89 4.98
C GLU A 66 -1.30 5.29 4.84
N ALA A 67 -0.57 5.52 3.75
CA ALA A 67 -0.01 6.83 3.40
C ALA A 67 -0.72 7.37 2.15
N ARG A 68 -0.91 8.69 2.12
CA ARG A 68 -1.41 9.40 0.93
C ARG A 68 -0.28 10.19 0.31
N GLU A 69 0.07 9.84 -0.93
CA GLU A 69 1.09 10.53 -1.72
C GLU A 69 0.40 11.13 -2.96
N GLY A 70 0.01 12.40 -2.86
CA GLY A 70 -0.84 13.04 -3.88
C GLY A 70 -2.22 12.39 -3.92
N ASP A 71 -2.62 11.91 -5.10
CA ASP A 71 -3.92 11.23 -5.32
C ASP A 71 -3.84 9.71 -5.08
N ALA A 72 -2.67 9.17 -4.74
CA ALA A 72 -2.45 7.74 -4.54
C ALA A 72 -2.46 7.35 -3.06
N THR A 73 -3.13 6.24 -2.75
CA THR A 73 -3.09 5.61 -1.43
C THR A 73 -2.16 4.39 -1.46
N SER A 74 -1.15 4.39 -0.59
CA SER A 74 -0.16 3.32 -0.46
C SER A 74 -0.26 2.64 0.91
N HIS A 75 -0.13 1.32 0.93
CA HIS A 75 -0.14 0.53 2.16
C HIS A 75 1.25 -0.02 2.45
N TYR A 76 1.70 0.15 3.70
CA TYR A 76 3.00 -0.31 4.17
C TYR A 76 2.84 -1.23 5.37
N ARG A 77 3.54 -2.37 5.37
CA ARG A 77 3.63 -3.27 6.54
C ARG A 77 5.07 -3.29 7.02
N PHE A 78 5.30 -2.82 8.24
CA PHE A 78 6.63 -2.83 8.84
C PHE A 78 6.64 -3.64 10.13
N GLN A 79 7.68 -4.46 10.30
CA GLN A 79 7.98 -5.07 11.57
C GLN A 79 8.46 -3.99 12.54
N VAL A 80 7.94 -4.03 13.76
CA VAL A 80 8.29 -3.09 14.83
C VAL A 80 8.64 -3.85 16.10
N ASN A 81 9.21 -3.17 17.08
CA ASN A 81 9.34 -3.73 18.42
C ASN A 81 8.02 -3.61 19.21
N GLN A 82 7.91 -4.34 20.31
CA GLN A 82 6.72 -4.36 21.16
C GLN A 82 6.36 -2.98 21.73
N LEU A 83 7.35 -2.14 22.05
CA LEU A 83 7.12 -0.78 22.58
C LEU A 83 6.45 0.12 21.54
N GLN A 84 6.93 0.09 20.29
CA GLN A 84 6.32 0.81 19.18
C GLN A 84 4.92 0.27 18.88
N TYR A 85 4.76 -1.05 18.87
CA TYR A 85 3.47 -1.71 18.67
C TYR A 85 2.42 -1.29 19.70
N ASN A 86 2.80 -1.15 20.96
CA ASN A 86 1.90 -0.71 22.03
C ASN A 86 1.67 0.81 22.04
N ARG A 87 2.64 1.59 21.57
CA ARG A 87 2.57 3.06 21.52
C ARG A 87 1.66 3.57 20.42
N TYR A 88 1.69 2.94 19.24
CA TYR A 88 0.97 3.40 18.06
C TYR A 88 -0.23 2.49 17.79
N THR A 89 -1.41 2.95 18.20
CA THR A 89 -2.68 2.24 17.98
C THR A 89 -3.25 2.53 16.60
N GLU A 90 -4.21 1.73 16.14
CA GLU A 90 -5.03 2.04 14.97
C GLU A 90 -5.61 3.47 15.05
N GLY A 91 -5.68 4.14 13.92
CA GLY A 91 -6.07 5.54 13.80
C GLY A 91 -4.98 6.56 14.18
N THR A 92 -3.82 6.13 14.69
CA THR A 92 -2.75 7.07 15.03
C THR A 92 -2.15 7.68 13.78
N HIS A 93 -2.16 9.01 13.69
CA HIS A 93 -1.50 9.75 12.64
C HIS A 93 -0.01 9.92 12.96
N VAL A 94 0.86 9.51 12.02
CA VAL A 94 2.30 9.44 12.20
C VAL A 94 3.06 9.91 10.97
N GLN A 95 4.30 10.35 11.21
CA GLN A 95 5.31 10.51 10.19
C GLN A 95 6.26 9.31 10.26
N LEU A 96 6.43 8.63 9.13
CA LEU A 96 7.40 7.55 8.97
C LEU A 96 8.67 8.10 8.36
N PHE A 97 9.82 7.71 8.91
CA PHE A 97 11.13 7.98 8.32
C PHE A 97 11.69 6.68 7.77
N LEU A 98 11.92 6.65 6.47
CA LEU A 98 12.40 5.49 5.74
C LEU A 98 13.78 5.76 5.16
N GLU A 99 14.61 4.72 5.15
CA GLU A 99 15.89 4.72 4.43
C GLU A 99 15.95 3.44 3.61
N ASN A 100 16.13 3.57 2.30
CA ASN A 100 16.14 2.43 1.38
C ASN A 100 14.88 1.54 1.53
N ASN A 101 13.72 2.18 1.73
CA ASN A 101 12.43 1.56 2.02
C ASN A 101 12.33 0.74 3.32
N ASN A 102 13.33 0.82 4.20
CA ASN A 102 13.27 0.25 5.55
C ASN A 102 12.82 1.32 6.55
N LEU A 103 11.93 0.94 7.47
CA LEU A 103 11.51 1.81 8.55
C LEU A 103 12.68 2.11 9.51
N ARG A 104 12.95 3.40 9.73
CA ARG A 104 13.98 3.88 10.65
C ARG A 104 13.39 4.50 11.91
N ASP A 105 12.34 5.31 11.76
CA ASP A 105 11.69 5.98 12.88
C ASP A 105 10.20 6.18 12.61
N ILE A 106 9.42 6.26 13.69
CA ILE A 106 7.99 6.61 13.69
C ILE A 106 7.81 7.75 14.67
N ARG A 107 7.26 8.87 14.20
CA ARG A 107 6.91 10.01 15.05
C ARG A 107 5.44 10.28 14.99
N ARG A 108 4.81 10.51 16.14
CA ARG A 108 3.41 10.93 16.18
C ARG A 108 3.30 12.36 15.65
N ILE A 109 2.32 12.58 14.78
CA ILE A 109 1.91 13.92 14.36
C ILE A 109 0.77 14.35 15.30
N PRO A 110 0.83 15.55 15.92
CA PRO A 110 -0.21 16.07 16.80
C PRO A 110 -1.58 16.20 16.12
#